data_AF-A0A1J4Y224-F1
#
_entry.id   AF-A0A1J4Y224-F1
#
_cell.length_a   1.000
_cell.length_b   1.000
_cell.length_c   1.000
_cell.angle_alpha   90.00
_cell.angle_beta   90.00
_cell.angle_gamma   90.00
#
_symmetry.space_group_name_H-M   'P 1'
#
loop_
_entity.id
_entity.type
_entity.pdbx_description
1 polymer ?
#
loop_
_entity_poly.entity_id
_entity_poly.type
_entity_poly.pdbx_seq_one_letter_code
_entity_poly.pdbx_strand_id
1 'polypeptide(L)'
;MSKLNKILLAVVVILLLALAVVIYWQKVGFKKSYWAVYLNTGDLYFGELNRFPKLSLSNVWLIQRNPADSQNPLSLAKFEQAFWGPEDKIYLNEKNIVWKAKLKENSQILQSIKSSPAAQAQPPQQSPQQATTTQQ
;
A
#
# COMPACT_ATOMS: atom_id res chain seq x y z
N MET A 1 52.80 -14.84 -12.18
CA MET A 1 51.97 -13.72 -11.67
C MET A 1 52.38 -13.40 -10.25
N SER A 2 52.75 -12.15 -9.96
CA SER A 2 53.02 -11.70 -8.58
C SER A 2 51.77 -11.85 -7.71
N LYS A 3 51.95 -12.02 -6.39
CA LYS A 3 50.84 -12.16 -5.44
C LYS A 3 49.83 -10.99 -5.56
N LEU A 4 50.33 -9.79 -5.85
CA LEU A 4 49.53 -8.58 -6.08
C LEU A 4 48.60 -8.69 -7.30
N ASN A 5 49.07 -9.25 -8.42
CA ASN A 5 48.23 -9.41 -9.62
C ASN A 5 47.08 -10.40 -9.39
N LYS A 6 47.31 -11.43 -8.56
CA LYS A 6 46.26 -12.40 -8.18
C LYS A 6 45.20 -11.76 -7.27
N ILE A 7 45.63 -10.92 -6.31
CA ILE A 7 44.73 -10.18 -5.43
C ILE A 7 43.89 -9.17 -6.23
N LEU A 8 44.54 -8.41 -7.12
CA LEU A 8 43.84 -7.45 -7.97
C LEU A 8 42.79 -8.13 -8.87
N LEU A 9 43.14 -9.27 -9.47
CA LEU A 9 42.20 -10.06 -10.26
C LEU A 9 41.01 -10.54 -9.42
N ALA A 10 41.25 -11.03 -8.21
CA ALA A 10 40.18 -11.47 -7.31
C ALA A 10 39.23 -10.33 -6.94
N VAL A 11 39.76 -9.13 -6.65
CA VAL A 11 38.95 -7.94 -6.35
C VAL A 11 38.10 -7.53 -7.54
N VAL A 12 38.68 -7.51 -8.75
CA VAL A 12 37.95 -7.17 -9.98
C VAL A 12 36.82 -8.18 -10.24
N VAL A 13 37.07 -9.48 -10.06
CA VAL A 13 36.05 -10.52 -10.23
C VAL A 13 34.91 -10.34 -9.21
N ILE A 14 35.22 -10.04 -7.95
CA ILE A 14 34.21 -9.79 -6.92
C ILE A 14 33.37 -8.54 -7.26
N LEU A 15 34.01 -7.48 -7.74
CA LEU A 15 33.33 -6.25 -8.17
C LEU A 15 32.39 -6.49 -9.34
N LEU A 16 32.82 -7.28 -10.34
CA LEU A 16 31.97 -7.65 -11.48
C LEU A 16 30.78 -8.51 -11.05
N LEU A 17 30.98 -9.45 -10.11
CA LEU A 17 29.90 -10.25 -9.54
C LEU A 17 28.89 -9.39 -8.76
N ALA A 18 29.38 -8.46 -7.93
CA ALA A 18 28.51 -7.53 -7.20
C ALA A 18 27.69 -6.65 -8.16
N LEU A 19 28.32 -6.14 -9.23
CA LEU A 19 27.65 -5.34 -10.26
C LEU A 19 26.57 -6.16 -11.00
N ALA A 20 26.86 -7.42 -11.34
CA ALA A 20 25.90 -8.32 -11.97
C ALA A 20 24.67 -8.57 -11.07
N VAL A 21 24.88 -8.75 -9.76
CA VAL A 21 23.77 -8.89 -8.79
C VAL A 21 22.92 -7.62 -8.72
N VAL A 22 23.53 -6.44 -8.69
CA VAL A 22 22.80 -5.15 -8.66
C VAL A 22 21.97 -4.97 -9.93
N ILE A 23 22.55 -5.21 -11.11
CA ILE A 23 21.84 -5.11 -12.40
C ILE A 23 20.68 -6.11 -12.47
N TYR A 24 20.89 -7.33 -11.97
CA TYR A 24 19.85 -8.35 -11.91
C TYR A 24 18.68 -7.93 -11.02
N TRP A 25 18.95 -7.38 -9.82
CA TRP A 25 17.91 -6.86 -8.94
C TRP A 25 17.14 -5.67 -9.54
N GLN A 26 17.81 -4.80 -10.29
CA GLN A 26 17.14 -3.71 -11.00
C GLN A 26 16.21 -4.21 -12.12
N LYS A 27 16.62 -5.23 -12.89
CA LYS A 27 15.81 -5.78 -13.99
C LYS A 27 14.64 -6.64 -13.54
N VAL A 28 14.82 -7.46 -12.50
CA VAL A 28 13.74 -8.34 -12.02
C VAL A 28 12.66 -7.53 -11.32
N GLY A 29 13.03 -6.37 -10.75
CA GLY A 29 12.11 -5.49 -10.06
C GLY A 29 11.55 -6.17 -8.80
N PHE A 30 11.63 -5.50 -7.66
CA PHE A 30 10.83 -5.92 -6.53
C PHE A 30 9.37 -5.66 -6.88
N LYS A 31 8.66 -6.68 -7.40
CA LYS A 31 7.21 -6.60 -7.58
C LYS A 31 6.60 -6.30 -6.22
N LYS A 32 6.23 -5.04 -6.01
CA LYS A 32 5.59 -4.58 -4.78
C LYS A 32 4.26 -5.30 -4.68
N SER A 33 4.24 -6.30 -3.81
CA SER A 33 3.08 -7.13 -3.61
C SER A 33 2.14 -6.40 -2.67
N TYR A 34 0.88 -6.25 -3.07
CA TYR A 34 -0.15 -5.75 -2.17
C TYR A 34 -0.60 -6.85 -1.21
N TRP A 35 -0.91 -6.44 0.00
CA TRP A 35 -1.39 -7.28 1.08
C TRP A 35 -2.67 -6.70 1.65
N ALA A 36 -3.59 -7.57 2.03
CA ALA A 36 -4.68 -7.27 2.94
C ALA A 36 -4.20 -7.55 4.37
N VAL A 37 -4.42 -6.61 5.29
CA VAL A 37 -4.06 -6.73 6.71
C VAL A 37 -5.31 -6.48 7.53
N TYR A 38 -5.71 -7.48 8.31
CA TYR A 38 -6.87 -7.42 9.20
C TYR A 38 -6.42 -7.30 10.65
N LEU A 39 -6.88 -6.24 11.30
CA LEU A 39 -6.55 -5.94 12.69
C LEU A 39 -7.56 -6.53 13.65
N ASN A 40 -7.16 -6.66 14.92
CA ASN A 40 -8.03 -7.13 16.00
C ASN A 40 -9.18 -6.15 16.33
N THR A 41 -9.08 -4.90 15.87
CA THR A 41 -10.17 -3.91 15.91
C THR A 41 -11.28 -4.20 14.89
N GLY A 42 -11.03 -5.09 13.93
CA GLY A 42 -11.93 -5.36 12.80
C GLY A 42 -11.62 -4.51 11.57
N ASP A 43 -10.63 -3.62 11.63
CA ASP A 43 -10.23 -2.79 10.50
C ASP A 43 -9.46 -3.60 9.46
N LEU A 44 -9.74 -3.33 8.18
CA LEU A 44 -9.11 -3.99 7.03
C LEU A 44 -8.39 -2.95 6.17
N TYR A 45 -7.07 -3.12 6.05
CA TYR A 45 -6.21 -2.25 5.25
C TYR A 45 -5.63 -2.99 4.06
N PHE A 46 -5.51 -2.31 2.92
CA PHE A 46 -4.86 -2.84 1.72
C PHE A 46 -3.67 -1.99 1.36
N GLY A 47 -2.51 -2.58 1.10
CA GLY A 47 -1.35 -1.81 0.69
C GLY A 47 -0.09 -2.63 0.52
N GLU A 48 1.00 -1.95 0.23
CA GLU A 48 2.33 -2.53 0.07
C GLU A 48 2.94 -2.79 1.45
N LEU A 49 3.14 -4.07 1.78
CA LEU A 49 3.71 -4.46 3.07
C LEU A 49 5.24 -4.35 3.04
N ASN A 50 5.78 -3.52 3.92
CA ASN A 50 7.20 -3.43 4.19
C ASN A 50 7.50 -3.98 5.59
N ARG A 51 8.54 -4.81 5.71
CA ARG A 51 8.92 -5.46 6.98
C ARG A 51 10.12 -4.82 7.65
N PHE A 52 10.88 -3.99 6.94
CA PHE A 52 12.13 -3.43 7.43
C PHE A 52 12.15 -1.90 7.25
N PRO A 53 12.56 -1.11 8.25
CA PRO A 53 13.05 -1.51 9.59
C PRO A 53 11.94 -1.85 10.60
N LYS A 54 10.69 -1.48 10.32
CA LYS A 54 9.51 -1.82 11.12
C LYS A 54 8.40 -2.27 10.17
N LEU A 55 7.46 -3.09 10.67
CA LEU A 55 6.32 -3.50 9.89
C LEU A 55 5.46 -2.28 9.56
N SER A 56 5.32 -1.97 8.27
CA SER A 56 4.53 -0.85 7.79
C SER A 56 3.78 -1.19 6.51
N LEU A 57 2.70 -0.46 6.27
CA LEU A 57 1.94 -0.48 5.03
C LEU A 57 2.09 0.88 4.34
N SER A 58 2.30 0.86 3.02
CA SER A 58 2.39 2.07 2.17
C SER A 58 1.45 1.93 0.97
N ASN A 59 1.09 3.03 0.29
CA ASN A 59 0.05 3.02 -0.74
C ASN A 59 -1.23 2.37 -0.19
N VAL A 60 -1.72 2.92 0.91
CA VAL A 60 -2.78 2.29 1.70
C VAL A 60 -4.16 2.69 1.19
N TRP A 61 -5.03 1.70 1.06
CA TRP A 61 -6.41 1.84 0.62
C TRP A 61 -7.36 1.27 1.66
N LEU A 62 -8.48 1.97 1.82
CA LEU A 62 -9.59 1.63 2.70
C LEU A 62 -10.80 1.28 1.84
N ILE A 63 -11.59 0.30 2.28
CA ILE A 63 -12.92 0.07 1.72
C ILE A 63 -13.86 1.10 2.33
N GLN A 64 -14.54 1.84 1.46
CA GLN A 64 -15.65 2.70 1.83
C GLN A 64 -16.95 2.08 1.32
N ARG A 65 -18.00 2.21 2.12
CA ARG A 65 -19.35 1.88 1.69
C ARG A 65 -20.04 3.16 1.27
N ASN A 66 -20.52 3.19 0.02
CA ASN A 66 -21.38 4.26 -0.45
C ASN A 66 -22.84 3.78 -0.45
N PRO A 67 -23.63 4.10 0.58
CA PRO A 67 -25.02 3.68 0.65
C PRO A 67 -25.91 4.34 -0.43
N ALA A 68 -25.44 5.41 -1.08
CA ALA A 68 -26.17 6.12 -2.13
C ALA A 68 -26.02 5.48 -3.52
N ASP A 69 -24.99 4.65 -3.74
CA ASP A 69 -24.79 3.92 -5.00
C ASP A 69 -25.19 2.45 -4.82
N SER A 70 -26.38 2.11 -5.32
CA SER A 70 -26.92 0.74 -5.25
C SER A 70 -26.24 -0.22 -6.24
N GLN A 71 -25.53 0.28 -7.25
CA GLN A 71 -24.85 -0.54 -8.25
C GLN A 71 -23.40 -0.85 -7.84
N ASN A 72 -22.71 0.10 -7.19
CA ASN A 72 -21.37 -0.09 -6.64
C ASN A 72 -21.29 0.38 -5.18
N PRO A 73 -21.86 -0.39 -4.24
CA PRO A 73 -21.92 0.01 -2.83
C PRO A 73 -20.55 0.00 -2.14
N LEU A 74 -19.52 -0.55 -2.79
CA LEU A 74 -18.15 -0.63 -2.28
C LEU A 74 -17.22 0.18 -3.18
N SER A 75 -16.58 1.18 -2.59
CA SER A 75 -15.53 1.97 -3.20
C SER A 75 -14.22 1.84 -2.43
N LEU A 76 -13.12 2.25 -3.06
CA LEU A 76 -11.83 2.34 -2.42
C LEU A 76 -11.45 3.80 -2.27
N ALA A 77 -11.01 4.18 -1.07
CA ALA A 77 -10.45 5.49 -0.80
C ALA A 77 -9.00 5.33 -0.34
N LYS A 78 -8.15 6.28 -0.70
CA LYS A 78 -6.79 6.29 -0.17
C LYS A 78 -6.81 6.66 1.30
N PHE A 79 -5.89 6.05 2.05
CA PHE A 79 -5.72 6.33 3.46
C PHE A 79 -5.35 7.80 3.73
N GLU A 80 -4.51 8.40 2.90
CA GLU A 80 -4.13 9.82 3.00
C GLU A 80 -5.32 10.80 2.86
N GLN A 81 -6.44 10.33 2.28
CA GLN A 81 -7.68 11.09 2.12
C GLN A 81 -8.64 10.91 3.30
N ALA A 82 -8.26 10.14 4.32
CA ALA A 82 -9.07 10.03 5.53
C ALA A 82 -9.24 11.41 6.18
N PHE A 83 -10.38 11.64 6.84
CA PHE A 83 -10.76 12.95 7.37
C PHE A 83 -9.75 13.57 8.35
N TRP A 84 -8.92 12.74 8.97
CA TRP A 84 -7.90 13.13 9.95
C TRP A 84 -6.52 13.37 9.31
N GLY A 85 -6.44 13.31 7.97
CA GLY A 85 -5.28 13.70 7.15
C GLY A 85 -3.98 12.95 7.44
N PRO A 86 -3.97 11.61 7.53
CA PRO A 86 -2.73 10.89 7.80
C PRO A 86 -1.80 10.89 6.58
N GLU A 87 -0.51 10.64 6.81
CA GLU A 87 0.41 10.29 5.72
C GLU A 87 0.04 8.94 5.10
N ASP A 88 0.45 8.69 3.84
CA ASP A 88 0.26 7.40 3.15
C ASP A 88 1.20 6.28 3.67
N LYS A 89 1.34 6.19 4.99
CA LYS A 89 2.15 5.21 5.68
C LYS A 89 1.57 4.87 7.04
N ILE A 90 1.33 3.58 7.27
CA ILE A 90 0.86 3.05 8.55
C ILE A 90 1.95 2.18 9.14
N TYR A 91 2.35 2.45 10.39
CA TYR A 91 3.15 1.50 11.17
C TYR A 91 2.22 0.54 11.90
N LEU A 92 2.43 -0.75 11.69
CA LEU A 92 1.57 -1.80 12.22
C LEU A 92 2.20 -2.46 13.44
N ASN A 93 1.42 -2.68 14.49
CA ASN A 93 1.83 -3.52 15.61
C ASN A 93 1.49 -4.99 15.27
N GLU A 94 2.51 -5.83 15.13
CA GLU A 94 2.34 -7.25 14.79
C GLU A 94 1.43 -8.01 15.76
N LYS A 95 1.40 -7.61 17.04
CA LYS A 95 0.56 -8.25 18.07
C LYS A 95 -0.94 -7.98 17.86
N ASN A 96 -1.28 -6.95 17.09
CA ASN A 96 -2.67 -6.56 16.83
C ASN A 96 -3.16 -7.03 15.45
N ILE A 97 -2.31 -7.71 14.67
CA ILE A 97 -2.70 -8.27 13.38
C ILE A 97 -3.29 -9.66 13.62
N VAL A 98 -4.54 -9.86 13.25
CA VAL A 98 -5.18 -11.18 13.33
C VAL A 98 -4.74 -12.03 12.13
N TRP A 99 -4.76 -11.46 10.93
CA TRP A 99 -4.24 -12.12 9.73
C TRP A 99 -3.81 -11.11 8.67
N LYS A 100 -2.95 -11.57 7.77
CA LYS A 100 -2.56 -10.85 6.55
C LYS A 100 -2.50 -11.80 5.37
N ALA A 101 -3.01 -11.36 4.23
CA ALA A 101 -3.09 -12.16 3.01
C ALA A 101 -2.48 -11.42 1.83
N LYS A 102 -1.64 -12.09 1.05
CA LYS A 102 -1.09 -11.53 -0.19
C LYS A 102 -2.18 -11.49 -1.26
N LEU A 103 -2.39 -10.34 -1.87
CA LEU A 103 -3.36 -10.20 -2.96
C LEU A 103 -2.82 -10.81 -4.27
N LYS A 104 -3.71 -11.49 -5.00
CA LYS A 104 -3.41 -11.97 -6.36
C LYS A 104 -3.34 -10.79 -7.32
N GLU A 105 -2.42 -10.85 -8.30
CA GLU A 105 -2.22 -9.78 -9.29
C GLU A 105 -3.48 -9.44 -10.10
N ASN A 106 -4.39 -10.40 -10.24
CA ASN A 106 -5.67 -10.28 -10.95
C ASN A 106 -6.88 -10.07 -10.02
N SER A 107 -6.68 -9.78 -8.73
CA SER A 107 -7.79 -9.52 -7.81
C SER A 107 -8.57 -8.26 -8.20
N GLN A 108 -9.89 -8.29 -8.02
CA GLN A 108 -10.77 -7.14 -8.31
C GLN A 108 -10.32 -5.89 -7.56
N ILE A 109 -9.89 -6.02 -6.30
CA ILE A 109 -9.33 -4.92 -5.51
C ILE A 109 -8.11 -4.30 -6.18
N LEU A 110 -7.17 -5.12 -6.68
CA LEU A 110 -6.00 -4.57 -7.40
C LEU A 110 -6.36 -3.94 -8.73
N GLN A 111 -7.36 -4.48 -9.44
CA GLN A 111 -7.85 -3.86 -10.65
C GLN A 111 -8.47 -2.49 -10.34
N SER A 112 -9.29 -2.40 -9.28
CA SER A 112 -9.83 -1.13 -8.79
C SER A 112 -8.72 -0.16 -8.40
N ILE A 113 -7.71 -0.57 -7.62
CA ILE A 113 -6.57 0.29 -7.24
C ILE A 113 -5.82 0.82 -8.47
N LYS A 114 -5.62 0.00 -9.50
CA LYS A 114 -4.93 0.39 -10.74
C LYS A 114 -5.78 1.30 -11.64
N SER A 115 -7.08 1.06 -11.66
CA SER A 115 -8.03 1.80 -12.50
C SER A 115 -8.55 3.06 -11.82
N SER A 116 -8.41 3.19 -10.50
CA SER A 116 -8.82 4.36 -9.73
C SER A 116 -7.84 5.51 -9.95
N PRO A 117 -8.23 6.60 -10.64
CA PRO A 117 -7.50 7.85 -10.49
C PRO A 117 -7.77 8.32 -9.06
N ALA A 118 -6.74 8.43 -8.23
CA ALA A 118 -6.85 8.87 -6.83
C ALA A 118 -7.32 10.35 -6.66
N ALA A 119 -8.14 10.89 -7.57
CA ALA A 119 -8.44 12.31 -7.71
C ALA A 119 -9.94 12.61 -8.00
N GLN A 120 -10.85 11.98 -7.27
CA GLN A 120 -12.08 12.70 -6.90
C GLN A 120 -12.10 12.78 -5.38
N ALA A 121 -11.38 13.79 -4.89
CA ALA A 121 -11.53 14.30 -3.54
C ALA A 121 -12.98 14.80 -3.41
N GLN A 122 -13.85 13.95 -2.88
CA GLN A 122 -15.04 14.42 -2.19
C GLN A 122 -14.69 14.45 -0.70
N PRO A 123 -14.53 15.64 -0.11
CA PRO A 123 -14.64 15.78 1.33
C PRO A 123 -15.94 15.10 1.78
N PRO A 124 -16.01 14.54 3.00
CA PRO A 124 -17.28 14.12 3.56
C PRO A 124 -18.23 15.32 3.54
N GLN A 125 -19.16 15.36 2.58
CA GLN A 125 -20.24 16.33 2.56
C GLN A 125 -21.15 15.96 3.73
N GLN A 126 -20.97 16.66 4.85
CA GLN A 126 -22.01 16.80 5.85
C GLN A 126 -23.25 17.32 5.12
N SER A 127 -24.29 16.49 5.06
CA SER A 127 -25.61 16.92 4.62
C SER A 127 -26.05 18.03 5.57
N PRO A 128 -26.41 19.23 5.11
CA PRO A 128 -27.16 20.15 5.95
C PRO A 128 -28.50 19.48 6.23
N GLN A 129 -28.70 19.01 7.47
CA GLN A 129 -30.01 18.67 7.98
C GLN A 129 -30.91 19.88 7.75
N GLN A 130 -31.95 19.70 6.94
CA GLN A 130 -33.03 20.65 6.76
C GLN A 130 -33.61 20.97 8.14
N ALA A 131 -33.30 22.15 8.66
CA ALA A 131 -34.07 22.74 9.74
C ALA A 131 -35.46 23.07 9.16
N THR A 132 -36.40 22.16 9.37
CA THR A 132 -37.83 22.45 9.23
C THR A 132 -38.22 23.39 10.36
N THR A 133 -38.09 24.70 10.14
CA THR A 133 -38.74 25.67 11.03
C THR A 133 -40.21 25.72 10.67
N THR A 134 -40.98 24.84 11.28
CA THR A 134 -42.40 25.07 11.55
C THR A 134 -42.48 26.18 12.59
N GLN A 135 -42.91 27.39 12.21
CA GLN A 135 -43.54 28.31 13.16
C GLN A 135 -44.80 28.88 12.52
N GLN A 136 -45.89 28.63 13.25
CA GLN A 136 -47.24 29.19 13.10
C GLN A 136 -47.25 30.64 13.55
#